data_AF-A0A7C7I4L3-F1
#
_entry.id   AF-A0A7C7I4L3-F1
#
_cell.length_a   1.000
_cell.length_b   1.000
_cell.length_c   1.000
_cell.angle_alpha   90.00
_cell.angle_beta   90.00
_cell.angle_gamma   90.00
#
_symmetry.space_group_name_H-M   'P 1'
#
loop_
_entity.id
_entity.type
_entity.pdbx_description
1 polymer ?
#
loop_
_entity_poly.entity_id
_entity_poly.type
_entity_poly.pdbx_seq_one_letter_code
_entity_poly.pdbx_strand_id
1 'polypeptide(L)'
;VSVTHLDIDGTSGFRILSSPISGAVYSDLLDELWTQGAVGSDHEGADPNIWTYNDGWNPVTNLNTDVLAAGQSFVIYVFSDTDWDGDDDLPVTISVDGTPDQTGVTVTANPSKWNLIGNPYGLHVDVSQMLSDNNTRFNSTVYALDHSNPGYRTHNGTIGDIQDGLIKPFDGFWIQAGATGDNFEFTEQSIRRGQITGNGRTTNDDSNGSAVFTFSNGEYTSSTYLSFTPEGDIHLDPLDADRLLPLSPAEHLTSMIHESGKSLSINNLPSNLSDDILFDMDVMLLSPSDDGYETQAGQVNLTWDITNLPEGMSLALVNNGTGQTINLYGYPSANINLPSKGGFSSPEDFMATYPFVGEAQFMLSVFSDLTATEEEIVPETITLHNAYPNPFNPSTMISFDLIESDKVSLNIFDLTGRQVASLINKVMIPGTHQISWNPGQVSSGVYLVKLIVGNTSLNQKITYVK
;
A
#
# COMPACT_ATOMS: atom_id res chain seq x y z
N VAL A 1 7.45 20.94 -17.25
CA VAL A 1 8.73 21.26 -17.93
C VAL A 1 9.56 20.00 -17.85
N SER A 2 10.24 19.60 -18.93
CA SER A 2 11.13 18.44 -18.87
C SER A 2 12.27 18.75 -17.90
N VAL A 3 12.52 17.87 -16.94
CA VAL A 3 13.62 18.02 -15.99
C VAL A 3 14.86 17.27 -16.47
N THR A 4 16.01 17.78 -16.06
CA THR A 4 17.33 17.20 -16.33
C THR A 4 18.16 17.10 -15.04
N HIS A 5 17.51 17.20 -13.89
CA HIS A 5 18.11 17.05 -12.57
C HIS A 5 17.14 16.34 -11.62
N LEU A 6 17.69 15.73 -10.57
CA LEU A 6 16.99 15.06 -9.48
C LEU A 6 17.71 15.37 -8.16
N ASP A 7 16.97 15.69 -7.12
CA ASP A 7 17.52 15.75 -5.76
C ASP A 7 17.53 14.34 -5.15
N ILE A 8 18.69 13.91 -4.68
CA ILE A 8 18.88 12.69 -3.90
C ILE A 8 18.93 13.09 -2.43
N ASP A 9 17.95 12.64 -1.66
CA ASP A 9 17.81 12.92 -0.23
C ASP A 9 17.86 11.64 0.63
N GLY A 10 17.71 11.83 1.94
CA GLY A 10 17.58 10.76 2.92
C GLY A 10 18.93 10.30 3.45
N THR A 11 19.12 8.98 3.53
CA THR A 11 20.32 8.35 4.10
C THR A 11 20.97 7.41 3.08
N SER A 12 22.16 6.90 3.41
CA SER A 12 22.87 5.89 2.62
C SER A 12 21.96 4.71 2.26
N GLY A 13 22.02 4.23 1.02
CA GLY A 13 21.26 3.06 0.59
C GLY A 13 21.15 2.92 -0.92
N PHE A 14 20.53 1.83 -1.36
CA PHE A 14 20.28 1.62 -2.78
C PHE A 14 19.28 2.63 -3.34
N ARG A 15 19.49 3.00 -4.60
CA ARG A 15 18.59 3.77 -5.45
C ARG A 15 18.47 3.04 -6.78
N ILE A 16 17.28 3.05 -7.39
CA ILE A 16 17.08 2.60 -8.77
C ILE A 16 16.89 3.82 -9.63
N LEU A 17 17.89 4.14 -10.43
CA LEU A 17 17.93 5.35 -11.23
C LEU A 17 17.87 5.05 -12.73
N SER A 18 17.28 5.97 -13.47
CA SER A 18 17.29 6.02 -14.93
C SER A 18 17.83 7.37 -15.39
N SER A 19 17.96 7.54 -16.70
CA SER A 19 18.30 8.83 -17.30
C SER A 19 17.29 9.25 -18.36
N PRO A 20 16.88 10.52 -18.38
CA PRO A 20 16.09 11.10 -19.47
C PRO A 20 16.90 11.29 -20.77
N ILE A 21 18.22 11.06 -20.71
CA ILE A 21 19.17 11.23 -21.82
C ILE A 21 19.99 9.94 -21.96
N SER A 22 19.93 9.33 -23.14
CA SER A 22 20.70 8.12 -23.43
C SER A 22 22.11 8.44 -23.92
N GLY A 23 23.08 7.60 -23.56
CA GLY A 23 24.47 7.74 -24.00
C GLY A 23 25.46 7.34 -22.92
N ALA A 24 26.72 7.72 -23.11
CA ALA A 24 27.73 7.63 -22.06
C ALA A 24 27.55 8.80 -21.08
N VAL A 25 26.56 8.66 -20.20
CA VAL A 25 26.09 9.74 -19.31
C VAL A 25 26.46 9.52 -17.84
N TYR A 26 27.03 8.37 -17.48
CA TYR A 26 27.28 8.04 -16.07
C TYR A 26 28.22 9.05 -15.37
N SER A 27 29.29 9.47 -16.04
CA SER A 27 30.24 10.44 -15.46
C SER A 27 29.62 11.81 -15.18
N ASP A 28 28.61 12.20 -15.95
CA ASP A 28 27.90 13.47 -15.81
C ASP A 28 26.75 13.34 -14.79
N LEU A 29 25.95 12.28 -14.95
CA LEU A 29 24.80 11.97 -14.09
C LEU A 29 25.19 11.72 -12.62
N LEU A 30 26.38 11.18 -12.36
CA LEU A 30 26.79 10.74 -11.03
C LEU A 30 27.91 11.59 -10.43
N ASP A 31 28.26 12.74 -11.03
CA ASP A 31 29.39 13.58 -10.62
C ASP A 31 29.32 14.06 -9.16
N GLU A 32 28.10 14.22 -8.63
CA GLU A 32 27.83 14.68 -7.26
C GLU A 32 27.69 13.52 -6.25
N LEU A 33 27.98 12.28 -6.65
CA LEU A 33 27.86 11.09 -5.80
C LEU A 33 29.20 10.36 -5.75
N TRP A 34 29.53 9.80 -4.58
CA TRP A 34 30.67 8.91 -4.47
C TRP A 34 30.48 7.64 -5.32
N THR A 35 31.37 7.42 -6.28
CA THR A 35 31.37 6.27 -7.18
C THR A 35 32.62 5.40 -7.00
N GLN A 36 32.48 4.08 -7.19
CA GLN A 36 33.59 3.15 -7.03
C GLN A 36 33.54 1.96 -7.98
N GLY A 37 34.73 1.39 -8.25
CA GLY A 37 34.95 0.16 -9.01
C GLY A 37 35.04 0.30 -10.53
N ALA A 38 34.35 1.27 -11.13
CA ALA A 38 34.42 1.55 -12.56
C ALA A 38 35.65 2.40 -12.92
N VAL A 39 36.09 2.34 -14.17
CA VAL A 39 37.03 3.35 -14.71
C VAL A 39 36.31 4.70 -14.76
N GLY A 40 36.97 5.76 -14.29
CA GLY A 40 36.42 7.11 -14.15
C GLY A 40 35.71 7.39 -12.83
N SER A 41 35.61 6.42 -11.91
CA SER A 41 35.00 6.63 -10.59
C SER A 41 36.00 7.20 -9.58
N ASP A 42 35.53 7.72 -8.46
CA ASP A 42 36.35 8.27 -7.37
C ASP A 42 37.32 7.24 -6.78
N HIS A 43 36.88 5.98 -6.68
CA HIS A 43 37.70 4.86 -6.24
C HIS A 43 37.75 3.73 -7.27
N GLU A 44 38.48 3.97 -8.36
CA GLU A 44 38.68 2.98 -9.43
C GLU A 44 39.27 1.66 -8.91
N GLY A 45 38.74 0.53 -9.39
CA GLY A 45 39.26 -0.81 -9.07
C GLY A 45 38.86 -1.38 -7.70
N ALA A 46 38.10 -0.63 -6.89
CA ALA A 46 37.41 -1.15 -5.71
C ALA A 46 36.21 -2.05 -6.10
N ASP A 47 35.48 -2.55 -5.10
CA ASP A 47 34.21 -3.22 -5.37
C ASP A 47 33.21 -2.21 -5.97
N PRO A 48 32.46 -2.58 -7.03
CA PRO A 48 31.55 -1.64 -7.68
C PRO A 48 30.41 -1.24 -6.76
N ASN A 49 29.89 -0.01 -6.92
CA ASN A 49 28.63 0.42 -6.30
C ASN A 49 27.52 0.74 -7.31
N ILE A 50 27.72 0.47 -8.60
CA ILE A 50 26.77 0.74 -9.68
C ILE A 50 26.60 -0.53 -10.52
N TRP A 51 25.36 -0.97 -10.70
CA TRP A 51 25.03 -2.19 -11.43
C TRP A 51 23.84 -2.00 -12.36
N THR A 52 23.91 -2.64 -13.52
CA THR A 52 22.75 -2.89 -14.39
C THR A 52 22.26 -4.32 -14.18
N TYR A 53 21.02 -4.59 -14.59
CA TYR A 53 20.44 -5.92 -14.50
C TYR A 53 19.99 -6.43 -15.87
N ASN A 54 20.44 -7.62 -16.25
CA ASN A 54 20.05 -8.31 -17.47
C ASN A 54 20.13 -9.83 -17.27
N ASP A 55 19.06 -10.42 -16.70
CA ASP A 55 19.01 -11.81 -16.18
C ASP A 55 20.20 -12.13 -15.24
N GLY A 56 20.64 -11.11 -14.48
CA GLY A 56 21.81 -11.13 -13.62
C GLY A 56 22.40 -9.73 -13.43
N TRP A 57 23.11 -9.54 -12.32
CA TRP A 57 23.77 -8.28 -11.98
C TRP A 57 25.07 -8.10 -12.76
N ASN A 58 25.21 -6.96 -13.44
CA ASN A 58 26.39 -6.61 -14.21
C ASN A 58 26.92 -5.24 -13.71
N PRO A 59 28.14 -5.17 -13.16
CA PRO A 59 28.68 -3.89 -12.73
C PRO A 59 28.92 -2.98 -13.93
N VAL A 60 28.69 -1.68 -13.75
CA VAL A 60 29.18 -0.68 -14.70
C VAL A 60 30.71 -0.66 -14.63
N THR A 61 31.37 -0.72 -15.78
CA THR A 61 32.82 -0.93 -15.86
C THR A 61 33.59 0.34 -16.20
N ASN A 62 32.95 1.31 -16.86
CA ASN A 62 33.56 2.58 -17.23
C ASN A 62 32.52 3.70 -17.34
N LEU A 63 32.59 4.69 -16.44
CA LEU A 63 31.63 5.80 -16.39
C LEU A 63 31.70 6.71 -17.62
N ASN A 64 32.83 6.74 -18.32
CA ASN A 64 33.06 7.60 -19.48
C ASN A 64 32.61 6.99 -20.81
N THR A 65 32.47 5.66 -20.88
CA THR A 65 32.23 4.96 -22.16
C THR A 65 31.04 4.02 -22.15
N ASP A 66 30.65 3.51 -20.98
CA ASP A 66 29.49 2.61 -20.90
C ASP A 66 28.23 3.40 -21.19
N VAL A 67 27.39 2.86 -22.07
CA VAL A 67 26.19 3.53 -22.57
C VAL A 67 24.99 3.11 -21.74
N LEU A 68 24.30 4.08 -21.14
CA LEU A 68 22.95 3.90 -20.63
C LEU A 68 21.97 4.18 -21.77
N ALA A 69 21.35 3.13 -22.31
CA ALA A 69 20.38 3.28 -23.39
C ALA A 69 19.06 3.88 -22.88
N ALA A 70 18.28 4.49 -23.77
CA ALA A 70 16.97 5.04 -23.40
C ALA A 70 16.08 3.93 -22.81
N GLY A 71 15.53 4.20 -21.62
CA GLY A 71 14.62 3.29 -20.92
C GLY A 71 15.32 2.16 -20.16
N GLN A 72 16.66 2.11 -20.17
CA GLN A 72 17.40 1.31 -19.22
C GLN A 72 17.50 2.04 -17.87
N SER A 73 17.62 1.27 -16.81
CA SER A 73 17.94 1.77 -15.46
C SER A 73 19.08 0.96 -14.86
N PHE A 74 19.61 1.50 -13.76
CA PHE A 74 20.69 0.92 -13.01
C PHE A 74 20.38 1.06 -11.51
N VAL A 75 21.01 0.21 -10.71
CA VAL A 75 20.99 0.30 -9.26
C VAL A 75 22.32 0.86 -8.80
N ILE A 76 22.29 1.85 -7.92
CA ILE A 76 23.47 2.43 -7.28
C ILE A 76 23.30 2.36 -5.77
N TYR A 77 24.36 2.01 -5.05
CA TYR A 77 24.42 2.27 -3.61
C TYR A 77 24.96 3.68 -3.39
N VAL A 78 24.11 4.57 -2.89
CA VAL A 78 24.46 5.95 -2.55
C VAL A 78 24.98 5.97 -1.12
N PHE A 79 26.16 6.56 -0.94
CA PHE A 79 26.72 6.90 0.36
C PHE A 79 26.25 8.30 0.75
N SER A 80 26.02 8.52 2.05
CA SER A 80 25.67 9.84 2.57
C SER A 80 26.86 10.80 2.58
N ASP A 81 28.06 10.25 2.77
CA ASP A 81 29.34 10.93 2.55
C ASP A 81 29.68 10.77 1.05
N THR A 82 29.47 11.81 0.26
CA THR A 82 29.58 11.80 -1.20
C THR A 82 30.97 12.18 -1.70
N ASP A 83 31.81 12.80 -0.86
CA ASP A 83 33.16 13.24 -1.22
C ASP A 83 34.30 12.63 -0.36
N TRP A 84 33.96 11.73 0.56
CA TRP A 84 34.86 11.01 1.48
C TRP A 84 35.57 11.94 2.48
N ASP A 85 34.93 13.04 2.90
CA ASP A 85 35.48 13.92 3.93
C ASP A 85 35.11 13.52 5.37
N GLY A 86 34.14 12.61 5.51
CA GLY A 86 33.67 12.05 6.78
C GLY A 86 32.43 12.74 7.36
N ASP A 87 31.76 13.62 6.64
CA ASP A 87 30.44 14.15 7.00
C ASP A 87 29.29 13.66 6.06
N ASP A 88 28.09 14.20 6.24
CA ASP A 88 26.88 13.79 5.51
C ASP A 88 26.48 14.92 4.57
N ASP A 89 26.58 14.65 3.27
CA ASP A 89 26.35 15.60 2.19
C ASP A 89 24.91 15.61 1.67
N LEU A 90 24.09 14.62 2.04
CA LEU A 90 22.72 14.55 1.53
C LEU A 90 21.86 15.68 2.16
N PRO A 91 21.03 16.37 1.35
CA PRO A 91 20.71 16.08 -0.05
C PRO A 91 21.69 16.70 -1.07
N VAL A 92 21.90 15.99 -2.18
CA VAL A 92 22.67 16.46 -3.36
C VAL A 92 21.79 16.46 -4.62
N THR A 93 22.09 17.32 -5.58
CA THR A 93 21.36 17.41 -6.85
C THR A 93 22.18 16.79 -7.98
N ILE A 94 21.76 15.64 -8.49
CA ILE A 94 22.36 15.07 -9.69
C ILE A 94 21.74 15.68 -10.95
N SER A 95 22.49 15.76 -12.04
CA SER A 95 21.99 16.30 -13.31
C SER A 95 22.63 15.64 -14.52
N VAL A 96 21.94 15.69 -15.66
CA VAL A 96 22.49 15.18 -16.93
C VAL A 96 22.31 16.21 -18.04
N ASP A 97 23.39 16.47 -18.75
CA ASP A 97 23.44 17.42 -19.83
C ASP A 97 22.82 16.87 -21.12
N GLY A 98 22.04 17.73 -21.78
CA GLY A 98 21.50 17.50 -23.12
C GLY A 98 20.00 17.77 -23.22
N THR A 99 19.38 17.19 -24.25
CA THR A 99 17.94 17.39 -24.53
C THR A 99 17.20 16.07 -24.37
N PRO A 100 16.29 15.95 -23.38
CA PRO A 100 15.51 14.74 -23.18
C PRO A 100 14.70 14.33 -24.41
N ASP A 101 14.65 13.04 -24.70
CA ASP A 101 13.74 12.49 -25.70
C ASP A 101 12.30 12.66 -25.22
N GLN A 102 11.37 12.78 -26.17
CA GLN A 102 9.92 12.86 -25.91
C GLN A 102 9.12 12.07 -26.95
N THR A 103 9.81 11.20 -27.70
CA THR A 103 9.21 10.27 -28.67
C THR A 103 9.14 8.88 -28.06
N GLY A 104 8.38 7.97 -28.70
CA GLY A 104 8.24 6.62 -28.17
C GLY A 104 9.56 5.84 -28.12
N VAL A 105 9.80 5.10 -27.03
CA VAL A 105 11.01 4.32 -26.77
C VAL A 105 10.65 2.84 -26.64
N THR A 106 11.48 1.95 -27.21
CA THR A 106 11.37 0.51 -27.02
C THR A 106 12.62 -0.02 -26.33
N VAL A 107 12.43 -0.76 -25.24
CA VAL A 107 13.48 -1.36 -24.43
C VAL A 107 13.44 -2.87 -24.62
N THR A 108 14.58 -3.47 -24.96
CA THR A 108 14.69 -4.94 -25.00
C THR A 108 14.54 -5.52 -23.60
N ALA A 109 13.74 -6.58 -23.48
CA ALA A 109 13.46 -7.28 -22.23
C ALA A 109 13.71 -8.78 -22.38
N ASN A 110 13.90 -9.45 -21.26
CA ASN A 110 14.03 -10.90 -21.16
C ASN A 110 12.65 -11.52 -20.90
N PRO A 111 12.09 -12.31 -21.83
CA PRO A 111 10.80 -12.97 -21.64
C PRO A 111 10.80 -13.91 -20.43
N SER A 112 9.66 -14.02 -19.75
CA SER A 112 9.49 -14.85 -18.55
C SER A 112 10.43 -14.53 -17.38
N LYS A 113 11.04 -13.35 -17.38
CA LYS A 113 11.99 -12.89 -16.35
C LYS A 113 11.57 -11.55 -15.78
N TRP A 114 12.16 -11.21 -14.63
CA TRP A 114 12.16 -9.85 -14.11
C TRP A 114 13.07 -8.97 -14.97
N ASN A 115 12.60 -7.76 -15.25
CA ASN A 115 13.32 -6.76 -16.03
C ASN A 115 13.37 -5.44 -15.25
N LEU A 116 14.55 -4.81 -15.30
CA LEU A 116 14.82 -3.51 -14.69
C LEU A 116 14.68 -2.43 -15.76
N ILE A 117 13.62 -1.63 -15.67
CA ILE A 117 13.24 -0.65 -16.69
C ILE A 117 13.27 0.75 -16.09
N GLY A 118 13.81 1.71 -16.84
CA GLY A 118 13.93 3.10 -16.43
C GLY A 118 12.92 3.99 -17.13
N ASN A 119 12.47 5.06 -16.48
CA ASN A 119 11.77 6.14 -17.19
C ASN A 119 12.77 6.82 -18.16
N PRO A 120 12.54 6.77 -19.49
CA PRO A 120 13.45 7.36 -20.49
C PRO A 120 13.29 8.88 -20.66
N TYR A 121 12.37 9.51 -19.93
CA TYR A 121 11.96 10.89 -20.19
C TYR A 121 12.24 11.81 -19.01
N GLY A 122 12.46 13.10 -19.30
CA GLY A 122 12.45 14.16 -18.28
C GLY A 122 11.04 14.53 -17.83
N LEU A 123 10.04 13.68 -18.11
CA LEU A 123 8.64 13.86 -17.78
C LEU A 123 8.13 12.60 -17.05
N HIS A 124 6.99 12.74 -16.36
CA HIS A 124 6.40 11.60 -15.67
C HIS A 124 5.80 10.62 -16.68
N VAL A 125 5.92 9.33 -16.38
CA VAL A 125 5.25 8.26 -17.14
C VAL A 125 4.06 7.76 -16.35
N ASP A 126 2.91 7.70 -17.01
CA ASP A 126 1.68 7.17 -16.44
C ASP A 126 1.68 5.64 -16.41
N VAL A 127 1.56 5.05 -15.22
CA VAL A 127 1.62 3.60 -15.06
C VAL A 127 0.45 2.91 -15.75
N SER A 128 -0.77 3.46 -15.67
CA SER A 128 -1.96 2.84 -16.26
C SER A 128 -1.84 2.76 -17.78
N GLN A 129 -1.52 3.89 -18.44
CA GLN A 129 -1.30 3.91 -19.88
C GLN A 129 -0.10 3.04 -20.30
N MET A 130 1.02 3.10 -19.57
CA MET A 130 2.21 2.30 -19.87
C MET A 130 1.93 0.80 -19.80
N LEU A 131 1.18 0.33 -18.80
CA LEU A 131 0.79 -1.08 -18.69
C LEU A 131 -0.19 -1.48 -19.78
N SER A 132 -1.13 -0.59 -20.15
CA SER A 132 -2.06 -0.82 -21.26
C SER A 132 -1.32 -1.01 -22.59
N ASP A 133 -0.30 -0.20 -22.87
CA ASP A 133 0.55 -0.31 -24.08
C ASP A 133 1.33 -1.64 -24.14
N ASN A 134 1.62 -2.23 -22.98
CA ASN A 134 2.39 -3.47 -22.82
C ASN A 134 1.55 -4.67 -22.42
N ASN A 135 0.21 -4.53 -22.47
CA ASN A 135 -0.70 -5.59 -22.07
C ASN A 135 -0.41 -6.89 -22.82
N THR A 136 -0.74 -8.03 -22.21
CA THR A 136 -0.47 -9.40 -22.71
C THR A 136 1.01 -9.82 -22.80
N ARG A 137 1.96 -8.87 -22.86
CA ARG A 137 3.40 -9.14 -22.92
C ARG A 137 4.08 -9.11 -21.56
N PHE A 138 3.61 -8.27 -20.65
CA PHE A 138 4.14 -8.11 -19.30
C PHE A 138 3.04 -8.33 -18.28
N ASN A 139 3.43 -8.72 -17.07
CA ASN A 139 2.52 -8.69 -15.94
C ASN A 139 2.15 -7.24 -15.65
N SER A 140 0.93 -7.05 -15.17
CA SER A 140 0.34 -5.72 -15.03
C SER A 140 0.72 -5.07 -13.71
N THR A 141 1.95 -5.23 -13.22
CA THR A 141 2.39 -4.62 -11.95
C THR A 141 3.78 -4.03 -12.08
N VAL A 142 3.90 -2.76 -11.70
CA VAL A 142 5.16 -2.03 -11.56
C VAL A 142 5.62 -2.04 -10.11
N TYR A 143 6.91 -2.26 -9.88
CA TYR A 143 7.54 -2.22 -8.54
C TYR A 143 8.64 -1.15 -8.51
N ALA A 144 8.34 0.01 -7.94
CA ALA A 144 9.30 1.08 -7.72
C ALA A 144 9.90 0.95 -6.31
N LEU A 145 11.21 1.18 -6.17
CA LEU A 145 11.86 1.10 -4.85
C LEU A 145 11.27 2.17 -3.92
N ASP A 146 10.93 1.81 -2.69
CA ASP A 146 10.46 2.76 -1.68
C ASP A 146 11.62 3.18 -0.77
N HIS A 147 11.91 4.49 -0.76
CA HIS A 147 12.98 5.06 0.05
C HIS A 147 12.51 5.50 1.44
N SER A 148 11.18 5.54 1.69
CA SER A 148 10.60 5.92 2.98
C SER A 148 10.24 4.72 3.85
N ASN A 149 9.83 3.60 3.24
CA ASN A 149 9.59 2.34 3.94
C ASN A 149 10.33 1.21 3.20
N PRO A 150 11.23 0.45 3.86
CA PRO A 150 11.97 -0.62 3.19
C PRO A 150 11.08 -1.56 2.36
N GLY A 151 11.31 -1.60 1.04
CA GLY A 151 10.57 -2.46 0.13
C GLY A 151 10.31 -1.79 -1.20
N TYR A 152 9.16 -2.12 -1.78
CA TYR A 152 8.72 -1.59 -3.06
C TYR A 152 7.30 -1.04 -2.96
N ARG A 153 7.10 0.11 -3.60
CA ARG A 153 5.77 0.59 -3.99
C ARG A 153 5.33 -0.14 -5.25
N THR A 154 4.07 -0.53 -5.26
CA THR A 154 3.44 -1.31 -6.32
C THR A 154 2.27 -0.54 -6.92
N HIS A 155 2.06 -0.69 -8.22
CA HIS A 155 0.85 -0.20 -8.87
C HIS A 155 0.50 -1.09 -10.06
N ASN A 156 -0.74 -1.58 -10.11
CA ASN A 156 -1.17 -2.54 -11.13
C ASN A 156 -1.91 -1.91 -12.33
N GLY A 157 -1.85 -0.59 -12.43
CA GLY A 157 -2.57 0.21 -13.42
C GLY A 157 -3.98 0.62 -12.98
N THR A 158 -4.52 -0.01 -11.95
CA THR A 158 -5.81 0.34 -11.32
C THR A 158 -5.61 0.92 -9.92
N ILE A 159 -4.80 0.26 -9.08
CA ILE A 159 -4.55 0.66 -7.70
C ILE A 159 -3.08 0.42 -7.30
N GLY A 160 -2.65 1.09 -6.23
CA GLY A 160 -1.32 0.95 -5.66
C GLY A 160 -0.93 2.08 -4.71
N ASP A 161 0.34 2.11 -4.32
CA ASP A 161 0.98 3.14 -3.49
C ASP A 161 2.05 3.95 -4.26
N ILE A 162 2.26 3.70 -5.56
CA ILE A 162 3.03 4.62 -6.41
C ILE A 162 2.28 5.96 -6.48
N GLN A 163 2.94 7.03 -6.03
CA GLN A 163 2.35 8.35 -5.91
C GLN A 163 1.73 8.81 -7.23
N ASP A 164 0.44 9.15 -7.19
CA ASP A 164 -0.37 9.59 -8.35
C ASP A 164 -0.42 8.59 -9.53
N GLY A 165 0.07 7.36 -9.35
CA GLY A 165 0.22 6.38 -10.45
C GLY A 165 1.27 6.79 -11.49
N LEU A 166 2.27 7.59 -11.08
CA LEU A 166 3.29 8.16 -11.98
C LEU A 166 4.70 7.68 -11.62
N ILE A 167 5.45 7.22 -12.61
CA ILE A 167 6.90 7.02 -12.51
C ILE A 167 7.58 8.35 -12.79
N LYS A 168 8.37 8.86 -11.85
CA LYS A 168 9.00 10.17 -11.97
C LYS A 168 10.17 10.10 -12.95
N PRO A 169 10.60 11.24 -13.53
CA PRO A 169 11.89 11.32 -14.21
C PRO A 169 13.00 10.78 -13.31
N PHE A 170 13.99 10.11 -13.89
CA PHE A 170 15.11 9.46 -13.18
C PHE A 170 14.76 8.23 -12.33
N ASP A 171 13.49 7.84 -12.22
CA ASP A 171 13.12 6.61 -11.51
C ASP A 171 13.21 5.38 -12.43
N GLY A 172 13.77 4.29 -11.91
CA GLY A 172 13.59 2.95 -12.46
C GLY A 172 12.65 2.09 -11.62
N PHE A 173 12.19 1.00 -12.22
CA PHE A 173 11.25 0.07 -11.63
C PHE A 173 11.46 -1.35 -12.15
N TRP A 174 10.97 -2.32 -11.40
CA TRP A 174 10.90 -3.70 -11.84
C TRP A 174 9.55 -4.03 -12.45
N ILE A 175 9.57 -4.92 -13.43
CA ILE A 175 8.39 -5.53 -14.02
C ILE A 175 8.70 -6.94 -14.51
N GLN A 176 7.75 -7.86 -14.39
CA GLN A 176 7.91 -9.23 -14.88
C GLN A 176 7.38 -9.35 -16.30
N ALA A 177 8.19 -9.89 -17.21
CA ALA A 177 7.76 -10.20 -18.57
C ALA A 177 7.02 -11.53 -18.63
N GLY A 178 5.97 -11.60 -19.44
CA GLY A 178 5.35 -12.84 -19.88
C GLY A 178 6.22 -13.58 -20.91
N ALA A 179 5.72 -14.70 -21.42
CA ALA A 179 6.46 -15.56 -22.35
C ALA A 179 6.82 -14.89 -23.70
N THR A 180 6.11 -13.83 -24.07
CA THR A 180 6.33 -13.04 -25.29
C THR A 180 6.79 -11.61 -25.00
N GLY A 181 7.16 -11.29 -23.76
CA GLY A 181 7.61 -9.95 -23.34
C GLY A 181 9.09 -9.71 -23.65
N ASP A 182 9.44 -9.67 -24.94
CA ASP A 182 10.82 -9.42 -25.40
C ASP A 182 11.14 -7.93 -25.61
N ASN A 183 10.11 -7.08 -25.65
CA ASN A 183 10.24 -5.64 -25.83
C ASN A 183 9.20 -4.90 -24.99
N PHE A 184 9.66 -3.97 -24.16
CA PHE A 184 8.84 -3.05 -23.37
C PHE A 184 8.74 -1.69 -24.08
N GLU A 185 7.53 -1.19 -24.27
CA GLU A 185 7.27 0.01 -25.07
C GLU A 185 6.78 1.17 -24.20
N PHE A 186 7.41 2.32 -24.36
CA PHE A 186 6.91 3.60 -23.89
C PHE A 186 6.32 4.34 -25.08
N THR A 187 4.99 4.36 -25.22
CA THR A 187 4.36 5.18 -26.27
C THR A 187 4.32 6.65 -25.88
N GLU A 188 4.07 7.55 -26.84
CA GLU A 188 3.90 8.98 -26.54
C GLU A 188 2.69 9.26 -25.62
N GLN A 189 1.73 8.33 -25.54
CA GLN A 189 0.52 8.49 -24.73
C GLN A 189 0.80 8.32 -23.24
N SER A 190 1.80 7.51 -22.87
CA SER A 190 2.19 7.30 -21.47
C SER A 190 2.94 8.51 -20.90
N ILE A 191 3.38 9.46 -21.75
CA ILE A 191 4.10 10.66 -21.33
C ILE A 191 3.13 11.74 -20.83
N ARG A 192 3.25 12.16 -19.56
CA ARG A 192 2.43 13.24 -19.00
C ARG A 192 3.02 14.62 -19.32
N ARG A 193 2.32 15.39 -20.17
CA ARG A 193 2.69 16.76 -20.60
C ARG A 193 1.75 17.79 -19.96
N GLY A 194 2.22 18.59 -18.99
CA GLY A 194 1.44 19.70 -18.40
C GLY A 194 1.66 19.91 -16.90
N GLN A 195 0.99 20.90 -16.29
CA GLN A 195 0.84 21.00 -14.83
C GLN A 195 -0.26 20.02 -14.39
N ILE A 196 0.00 19.28 -13.31
CA ILE A 196 -1.01 18.45 -12.63
C ILE A 196 -2.00 19.39 -11.94
N THR A 197 -2.97 19.92 -12.69
CA THR A 197 -4.16 20.55 -12.12
C THR A 197 -5.29 19.54 -12.16
N GLY A 198 -5.35 18.70 -11.13
CA GLY A 198 -6.40 17.72 -10.91
C GLY A 198 -5.95 16.30 -11.23
N ASN A 199 -6.34 15.36 -10.34
CA ASN A 199 -6.20 13.92 -10.49
C ASN A 199 -6.54 13.55 -11.94
N GLY A 200 -5.51 13.26 -12.73
CA GLY A 200 -5.62 12.89 -14.13
C GLY A 200 -6.19 11.48 -14.24
N ARG A 201 -7.46 11.32 -13.86
CA ARG A 201 -8.26 10.16 -14.24
C ARG A 201 -8.32 10.18 -15.77
N THR A 202 -7.70 9.18 -16.40
CA THR A 202 -8.06 8.79 -17.75
C THR A 202 -9.57 8.52 -17.73
N THR A 203 -10.33 9.24 -18.56
CA THR A 203 -11.80 9.25 -18.52
C THR A 203 -12.44 8.06 -19.22
N ASN A 204 -11.73 6.94 -19.34
CA ASN A 204 -12.25 5.71 -19.92
C ASN A 204 -11.79 4.57 -19.04
N ASP A 205 -12.57 4.23 -18.03
CA ASP A 205 -12.77 2.83 -17.64
C ASP A 205 -14.02 2.80 -16.76
N ASP A 206 -14.90 1.84 -17.05
CA ASP A 206 -15.94 1.43 -16.11
C ASP A 206 -15.25 1.24 -14.76
N SER A 207 -15.66 1.98 -13.73
CA SER A 207 -14.90 2.12 -12.48
C SER A 207 -14.65 0.75 -11.86
N ASN A 208 -13.46 0.18 -12.12
CA ASN A 208 -13.00 -1.03 -11.47
C ASN A 208 -13.03 -0.80 -9.96
N GLY A 209 -13.64 -1.74 -9.25
CA GLY A 209 -13.81 -1.60 -7.81
C GLY A 209 -12.47 -1.75 -7.08
N SER A 210 -12.40 -1.25 -5.86
CA SER A 210 -11.22 -1.43 -5.02
C SER A 210 -11.49 -1.34 -3.53
N ALA A 211 -10.57 -1.93 -2.76
CA ALA A 211 -10.47 -1.75 -1.32
C ALA A 211 -8.99 -1.67 -0.91
N VAL A 212 -8.71 -0.94 0.17
CA VAL A 212 -7.37 -0.87 0.76
C VAL A 212 -7.44 -1.01 2.27
N PHE A 213 -6.49 -1.74 2.83
CA PHE A 213 -6.24 -1.87 4.25
C PHE A 213 -4.83 -1.37 4.54
N THR A 214 -4.71 -0.29 5.31
CA THR A 214 -3.43 0.34 5.65
C THR A 214 -3.11 0.10 7.10
N PHE A 215 -1.94 -0.47 7.36
CA PHE A 215 -1.41 -0.64 8.70
C PHE A 215 -0.31 0.38 8.95
N SER A 216 -0.25 0.94 10.15
CA SER A 216 0.77 1.91 10.54
C SER A 216 1.31 1.66 11.96
N ASN A 217 2.60 1.88 12.13
CA ASN A 217 3.31 1.85 13.41
C ASN A 217 4.43 2.89 13.39
N GLY A 218 4.22 4.01 14.08
CA GLY A 218 5.18 5.13 14.04
C GLY A 218 5.31 5.69 12.62
N GLU A 219 6.51 5.63 12.06
CA GLU A 219 6.83 6.08 10.70
C GLU A 219 6.61 4.99 9.64
N TYR A 220 6.47 3.72 10.06
CA TYR A 220 6.26 2.61 9.13
C TYR A 220 4.79 2.48 8.75
N THR A 221 4.54 2.33 7.44
CA THR A 221 3.19 2.16 6.89
C THR A 221 3.19 1.10 5.79
N SER A 222 2.24 0.16 5.82
CA SER A 222 2.11 -0.84 4.77
C SER A 222 0.64 -1.09 4.42
N SER A 223 0.32 -1.02 3.13
CA SER A 223 -1.04 -1.16 2.63
C SER A 223 -1.18 -2.41 1.78
N THR A 224 -2.22 -3.20 2.00
CA THR A 224 -2.63 -4.29 1.10
C THR A 224 -3.91 -3.90 0.38
N TYR A 225 -4.02 -4.28 -0.89
CA TYR A 225 -5.07 -3.82 -1.79
C TYR A 225 -5.88 -4.98 -2.35
N LEU A 226 -7.16 -4.73 -2.59
CA LEU A 226 -7.99 -5.49 -3.51
C LEU A 226 -8.28 -4.61 -4.73
N SER A 227 -8.09 -5.14 -5.92
CA SER A 227 -8.67 -4.58 -7.16
C SER A 227 -9.71 -5.54 -7.71
N PHE A 228 -10.70 -4.99 -8.43
CA PHE A 228 -11.77 -5.79 -9.03
C PHE A 228 -11.90 -5.45 -10.51
N THR A 229 -11.60 -6.42 -11.37
CA THR A 229 -11.63 -6.25 -12.83
C THR A 229 -12.41 -7.39 -13.50
N PRO A 230 -12.95 -7.18 -14.72
CA PRO A 230 -13.60 -8.25 -15.47
C PRO A 230 -12.68 -9.45 -15.77
N GLU A 231 -11.37 -9.20 -15.89
CA GLU A 231 -10.34 -10.21 -16.15
C GLU A 231 -9.73 -10.82 -14.89
N GLY A 232 -10.12 -10.38 -13.70
CA GLY A 232 -9.55 -10.89 -12.44
C GLY A 232 -9.88 -12.36 -12.19
N ASP A 233 -9.01 -13.02 -11.43
CA ASP A 233 -9.16 -14.42 -11.02
C ASP A 233 -9.22 -14.53 -9.49
N ILE A 234 -9.83 -15.60 -8.98
CA ILE A 234 -9.89 -15.87 -7.54
C ILE A 234 -8.58 -16.48 -7.02
N HIS A 235 -7.78 -17.01 -7.95
CA HIS A 235 -6.42 -17.47 -7.75
C HIS A 235 -5.42 -16.46 -8.34
N LEU A 236 -4.14 -16.83 -8.34
CA LEU A 236 -3.10 -15.96 -8.86
C LEU A 236 -3.30 -15.61 -10.34
N ASP A 237 -3.29 -14.32 -10.64
CA ASP A 237 -3.37 -13.77 -11.99
C ASP A 237 -2.23 -12.76 -12.29
N PRO A 238 -2.04 -12.32 -13.54
CA PRO A 238 -0.98 -11.37 -13.89
C PRO A 238 -1.19 -9.93 -13.40
N LEU A 239 -2.37 -9.57 -12.89
CA LEU A 239 -2.72 -8.27 -12.31
C LEU A 239 -2.54 -8.25 -10.77
N ASP A 240 -2.28 -9.40 -10.17
CA ASP A 240 -1.76 -9.48 -8.82
C ASP A 240 -0.38 -8.82 -8.70
N ALA A 241 -0.10 -8.31 -7.50
CA ALA A 241 1.19 -7.77 -7.16
C ALA A 241 1.79 -8.59 -6.02
N ASP A 242 2.98 -9.13 -6.25
CA ASP A 242 3.77 -9.85 -5.26
C ASP A 242 4.24 -8.89 -4.15
N ARG A 243 4.11 -9.24 -2.87
CA ARG A 243 4.73 -8.48 -1.78
C ARG A 243 6.20 -8.89 -1.67
N LEU A 244 7.08 -8.10 -2.27
CA LEU A 244 8.51 -8.38 -2.37
C LEU A 244 9.30 -7.94 -1.14
N LEU A 245 10.33 -8.72 -0.79
CA LEU A 245 11.32 -8.36 0.22
C LEU A 245 12.18 -7.16 -0.23
N PRO A 246 12.62 -6.28 0.68
CA PRO A 246 13.45 -5.13 0.33
C PRO A 246 14.84 -5.53 -0.15
N LEU A 247 15.49 -4.64 -0.92
CA LEU A 247 16.89 -4.82 -1.34
C LEU A 247 17.88 -4.84 -0.17
N SER A 248 17.56 -4.13 0.91
CA SER A 248 18.39 -4.02 2.10
C SER A 248 17.62 -4.44 3.35
N PRO A 249 18.24 -5.21 4.26
CA PRO A 249 17.67 -5.49 5.55
C PRO A 249 17.48 -4.20 6.35
N ALA A 250 16.26 -3.97 6.84
CA ALA A 250 15.92 -2.84 7.70
C ALA A 250 14.67 -3.18 8.53
N GLU A 251 14.51 -2.51 9.67
CA GLU A 251 13.25 -2.61 10.43
C GLU A 251 12.12 -1.98 9.63
N HIS A 252 10.97 -2.65 9.56
CA HIS A 252 9.81 -2.15 8.81
C HIS A 252 8.52 -2.87 9.18
N LEU A 253 7.41 -2.32 8.69
CA LEU A 253 6.09 -2.94 8.74
C LEU A 253 5.73 -3.44 7.33
N THR A 254 5.22 -4.68 7.23
CA THR A 254 4.70 -5.24 5.98
C THR A 254 3.31 -5.82 6.20
N SER A 255 2.42 -5.66 5.21
CA SER A 255 1.10 -6.28 5.17
C SER A 255 0.86 -6.95 3.82
N MET A 256 0.15 -8.08 3.83
CA MET A 256 -0.06 -8.88 2.64
C MET A 256 -1.34 -9.70 2.73
N ILE A 257 -1.82 -10.15 1.57
CA ILE A 257 -2.75 -11.26 1.45
C ILE A 257 -1.97 -12.49 0.99
N HIS A 258 -2.24 -13.65 1.60
CA HIS A 258 -1.66 -14.92 1.18
C HIS A 258 -2.63 -15.63 0.24
N GLU A 259 -2.12 -16.00 -0.95
CA GLU A 259 -2.86 -16.81 -1.90
C GLU A 259 -1.90 -17.79 -2.60
N SER A 260 -2.30 -19.06 -2.70
CA SER A 260 -1.54 -20.12 -3.38
C SER A 260 -0.04 -20.18 -3.02
N GLY A 261 0.31 -19.88 -1.77
CA GLY A 261 1.69 -19.91 -1.25
C GLY A 261 2.52 -18.66 -1.53
N LYS A 262 1.93 -17.62 -2.12
CA LYS A 262 2.55 -16.30 -2.29
C LYS A 262 1.99 -15.28 -1.31
N SER A 263 2.78 -14.25 -1.01
CA SER A 263 2.32 -13.03 -0.36
C SER A 263 2.12 -11.95 -1.40
N LEU A 264 0.96 -11.30 -1.38
CA LEU A 264 0.54 -10.30 -2.35
C LEU A 264 0.37 -8.92 -1.68
N SER A 265 0.80 -7.87 -2.38
CA SER A 265 0.47 -6.49 -2.05
C SER A 265 -0.86 -6.05 -2.63
N ILE A 266 -1.19 -6.54 -3.83
CA ILE A 266 -2.45 -6.32 -4.52
C ILE A 266 -2.98 -7.68 -4.92
N ASN A 267 -4.21 -7.98 -4.51
CA ASN A 267 -4.96 -9.16 -4.94
C ASN A 267 -6.06 -8.70 -5.91
N ASN A 268 -5.98 -9.11 -7.17
CA ASN A 268 -6.89 -8.72 -8.22
C ASN A 268 -7.98 -9.77 -8.40
N LEU A 269 -9.21 -9.42 -8.03
CA LEU A 269 -10.35 -10.31 -8.02
C LEU A 269 -11.28 -10.06 -9.21
N PRO A 270 -12.12 -11.05 -9.59
CA PRO A 270 -13.16 -10.82 -10.57
C PRO A 270 -14.16 -9.77 -10.07
N SER A 271 -14.62 -8.89 -10.96
CA SER A 271 -15.63 -7.86 -10.65
C SER A 271 -17.02 -8.43 -10.30
N ASN A 272 -17.20 -9.74 -10.46
CA ASN A 272 -18.37 -10.48 -10.05
C ASN A 272 -17.96 -11.84 -9.49
N LEU A 273 -18.49 -12.19 -8.33
CA LEU A 273 -18.18 -13.45 -7.66
C LEU A 273 -19.37 -14.41 -7.75
N SER A 274 -19.11 -15.71 -7.88
CA SER A 274 -20.17 -16.74 -7.79
C SER A 274 -20.34 -17.26 -6.36
N ASP A 275 -19.27 -17.20 -5.58
CA ASP A 275 -19.15 -17.77 -4.24
C ASP A 275 -18.35 -16.81 -3.37
N ASP A 276 -18.54 -16.94 -2.05
CA ASP A 276 -17.74 -16.21 -1.07
C ASP A 276 -16.31 -16.73 -1.04
N ILE A 277 -15.36 -15.83 -0.91
CA ILE A 277 -13.93 -16.16 -0.90
C ILE A 277 -13.30 -15.73 0.42
N LEU A 278 -12.37 -16.55 0.90
CA LEU A 278 -11.63 -16.32 2.12
C LEU A 278 -10.15 -16.20 1.80
N PHE A 279 -9.52 -15.15 2.31
CA PHE A 279 -8.10 -14.91 2.19
C PHE A 279 -7.46 -14.76 3.57
N ASP A 280 -6.31 -15.39 3.74
CA ASP A 280 -5.46 -15.13 4.90
C ASP A 280 -4.76 -13.78 4.68
N MET A 281 -5.12 -12.78 5.49
CA MET A 281 -4.47 -11.48 5.48
C MET A 281 -3.54 -11.38 6.67
N ASP A 282 -2.34 -10.88 6.44
CA ASP A 282 -1.34 -10.76 7.47
C ASP A 282 -0.66 -9.41 7.52
N VAL A 283 -0.11 -9.11 8.70
CA VAL A 283 0.70 -7.93 8.99
C VAL A 283 1.81 -8.33 9.97
N MET A 284 3.03 -7.91 9.66
CA MET A 284 4.22 -8.23 10.44
C MET A 284 5.04 -6.97 10.67
N LEU A 285 5.36 -6.70 11.93
CA LEU A 285 6.44 -5.79 12.30
C LEU A 285 7.75 -6.60 12.31
N LEU A 286 8.74 -6.18 11.53
CA LEU A 286 9.95 -6.96 11.28
C LEU A 286 11.19 -6.22 11.76
N SER A 287 12.06 -6.94 12.45
CA SER A 287 13.44 -6.51 12.72
C SER A 287 14.42 -7.45 12.01
N PRO A 288 15.46 -6.94 11.35
CA PRO A 288 16.48 -7.77 10.72
C PRO A 288 17.17 -8.70 11.71
N SER A 289 17.50 -9.90 11.24
CA SER A 289 18.37 -10.88 11.90
C SER A 289 19.54 -11.25 10.98
N ASP A 290 20.45 -12.10 11.46
CA ASP A 290 21.66 -12.47 10.70
C ASP A 290 21.35 -13.04 9.31
N ASP A 291 20.27 -13.83 9.20
CA ASP A 291 19.90 -14.55 7.98
C ASP A 291 18.54 -14.12 7.40
N GLY A 292 17.88 -13.10 7.97
CA GLY A 292 16.55 -12.67 7.52
C GLY A 292 15.87 -11.71 8.50
N TYR A 293 14.72 -12.11 9.03
CA TYR A 293 13.90 -11.27 9.92
C TYR A 293 13.27 -12.04 11.07
N GLU A 294 13.05 -11.33 12.17
CA GLU A 294 12.26 -11.77 13.31
C GLU A 294 11.03 -10.89 13.46
N THR A 295 9.87 -11.52 13.60
CA THR A 295 8.60 -10.80 13.83
C THR A 295 8.53 -10.26 15.26
N GLN A 296 8.16 -9.00 15.39
CA GLN A 296 8.05 -8.28 16.65
C GLN A 296 6.59 -8.16 17.09
N ALA A 297 6.36 -8.34 18.39
CA ALA A 297 5.06 -8.00 18.98
C ALA A 297 4.94 -6.48 19.10
N GLY A 298 3.75 -5.93 18.84
CA GLY A 298 3.54 -4.48 18.87
C GLY A 298 2.09 -4.09 18.61
N GLN A 299 1.76 -2.82 18.82
CA GLN A 299 0.44 -2.30 18.46
C GLN A 299 0.53 -1.56 17.12
N VAL A 300 -0.37 -1.87 16.20
CA VAL A 300 -0.49 -1.18 14.92
C VAL A 300 -1.88 -0.55 14.79
N ASN A 301 -1.95 0.56 14.08
CA ASN A 301 -3.23 1.16 13.68
C ASN A 301 -3.59 0.65 12.29
N LEU A 302 -4.76 0.04 12.17
CA LEU A 302 -5.37 -0.37 10.91
C LEU A 302 -6.41 0.68 10.50
N THR A 303 -6.31 1.20 9.30
CA THR A 303 -7.35 1.97 8.61
C THR A 303 -7.74 1.27 7.32
N TRP A 304 -8.93 1.58 6.79
CA TRP A 304 -9.38 1.00 5.54
C TRP A 304 -10.22 2.00 4.74
N ASP A 305 -10.20 1.82 3.41
CA ASP A 305 -11.11 2.47 2.49
C ASP A 305 -11.73 1.40 1.59
N ILE A 306 -13.05 1.24 1.72
CA ILE A 306 -13.87 0.29 0.98
C ILE A 306 -15.00 1.01 0.22
N THR A 307 -14.86 2.33 0.02
CA THR A 307 -15.90 3.16 -0.58
C THR A 307 -16.09 2.92 -2.08
N ASN A 308 -15.13 2.24 -2.71
CA ASN A 308 -15.11 1.93 -4.13
C ASN A 308 -15.34 0.43 -4.42
N LEU A 309 -15.99 -0.32 -3.53
CA LEU A 309 -16.31 -1.72 -3.81
C LEU A 309 -17.29 -1.86 -4.99
N PRO A 310 -17.19 -2.93 -5.81
CA PRO A 310 -18.20 -3.24 -6.81
C PRO A 310 -19.59 -3.39 -6.20
N GLU A 311 -20.62 -3.09 -6.99
CA GLU A 311 -22.01 -3.28 -6.57
C GLU A 311 -22.27 -4.76 -6.22
N GLY A 312 -22.92 -5.00 -5.08
CA GLY A 312 -23.19 -6.35 -4.59
C GLY A 312 -21.98 -7.09 -4.02
N MET A 313 -20.91 -6.38 -3.64
CA MET A 313 -19.82 -6.96 -2.86
C MET A 313 -19.77 -6.39 -1.46
N SER A 314 -19.48 -7.27 -0.50
CA SER A 314 -19.21 -6.88 0.88
C SER A 314 -17.97 -7.57 1.44
N LEU A 315 -17.35 -6.94 2.44
CA LEU A 315 -16.13 -7.43 3.08
C LEU A 315 -16.37 -7.66 4.57
N ALA A 316 -15.79 -8.73 5.10
CA ALA A 316 -15.61 -8.90 6.55
C ALA A 316 -14.16 -9.20 6.88
N LEU A 317 -13.70 -8.70 8.03
CA LEU A 317 -12.36 -8.96 8.52
C LEU A 317 -12.45 -9.51 9.95
N VAL A 318 -11.90 -10.69 10.19
CA VAL A 318 -11.88 -11.34 11.50
C VAL A 318 -10.44 -11.47 11.96
N ASN A 319 -10.15 -11.03 13.19
CA ASN A 319 -8.84 -11.24 13.80
C ASN A 319 -8.72 -12.70 14.28
N ASN A 320 -7.78 -13.46 13.71
CA ASN A 320 -7.63 -14.88 14.02
C ASN A 320 -7.18 -15.13 15.47
N GLY A 321 -6.37 -14.24 16.04
CA GLY A 321 -5.86 -14.37 17.40
C GLY A 321 -6.92 -14.11 18.49
N THR A 322 -7.91 -13.25 18.22
CA THR A 322 -8.96 -12.90 19.20
C THR A 322 -10.35 -13.43 18.86
N GLY A 323 -10.57 -13.86 17.62
CA GLY A 323 -11.88 -14.21 17.07
C GLY A 323 -12.80 -13.00 16.87
N GLN A 324 -12.31 -11.77 17.04
CA GLN A 324 -13.11 -10.56 16.94
C GLN A 324 -13.31 -10.15 15.47
N THR A 325 -14.56 -9.93 15.07
CA THR A 325 -14.91 -9.27 13.81
C THR A 325 -14.66 -7.77 13.89
N ILE A 326 -13.97 -7.22 12.90
CA ILE A 326 -13.75 -5.79 12.71
C ILE A 326 -14.88 -5.26 11.84
N ASN A 327 -15.61 -4.25 12.35
CA ASN A 327 -16.71 -3.64 11.62
C ASN A 327 -16.19 -2.66 10.56
N LEU A 328 -16.05 -3.14 9.31
CA LEU A 328 -15.54 -2.34 8.19
C LEU A 328 -16.50 -1.24 7.71
N TYR A 329 -17.78 -1.28 8.08
CA TYR A 329 -18.79 -0.29 7.69
C TYR A 329 -19.02 0.77 8.78
N GLY A 330 -18.24 0.71 9.86
CA GLY A 330 -18.26 1.68 10.95
C GLY A 330 -17.22 2.79 10.79
N TYR A 331 -16.59 3.17 11.90
CA TYR A 331 -15.47 4.11 11.87
C TYR A 331 -14.24 3.41 11.25
N PRO A 332 -13.57 4.00 10.23
CA PRO A 332 -12.58 3.32 9.40
C PRO A 332 -11.21 3.20 10.09
N SER A 333 -11.19 2.77 11.35
CA SER A 333 -9.95 2.49 12.06
C SER A 333 -10.13 1.47 13.18
N ALA A 334 -9.10 0.67 13.42
CA ALA A 334 -8.97 -0.22 14.58
C ALA A 334 -7.52 -0.23 15.09
N ASN A 335 -7.33 -0.45 16.39
CA ASN A 335 -6.01 -0.72 16.94
C ASN A 335 -5.86 -2.23 17.13
N ILE A 336 -4.76 -2.78 16.60
CA ILE A 336 -4.51 -4.21 16.55
C ILE A 336 -3.22 -4.49 17.32
N ASN A 337 -3.25 -5.47 18.23
CA ASN A 337 -2.05 -5.97 18.87
C ASN A 337 -1.52 -7.16 18.08
N LEU A 338 -0.32 -7.02 17.54
CA LEU A 338 0.39 -8.06 16.82
C LEU A 338 1.19 -8.92 17.81
N PRO A 339 1.12 -10.25 17.70
CA PRO A 339 2.02 -11.16 18.40
C PRO A 339 3.37 -11.24 17.69
N SER A 340 4.39 -11.74 18.39
CA SER A 340 5.55 -12.31 17.71
C SER A 340 5.19 -13.70 17.20
N LYS A 341 5.53 -13.98 15.95
CA LYS A 341 5.22 -15.19 15.18
C LYS A 341 6.46 -16.05 14.89
N GLY A 342 7.63 -15.65 15.39
CA GLY A 342 8.93 -16.24 15.07
C GLY A 342 9.64 -15.52 13.91
N GLY A 343 10.68 -16.14 13.37
CA GLY A 343 11.51 -15.58 12.32
C GLY A 343 11.52 -16.42 11.05
N PHE A 344 12.07 -15.83 9.99
CA PHE A 344 12.31 -16.48 8.72
C PHE A 344 13.62 -16.00 8.11
N SER A 345 14.26 -16.89 7.35
CA SER A 345 15.43 -16.51 6.56
C SER A 345 15.00 -15.85 5.25
N SER A 346 15.77 -14.87 4.78
CA SER A 346 15.58 -14.28 3.47
C SER A 346 15.74 -15.37 2.40
N PRO A 347 14.73 -15.58 1.53
CA PRO A 347 14.83 -16.55 0.46
C PRO A 347 15.98 -16.21 -0.49
N GLU A 348 16.62 -17.25 -1.03
CA GLU A 348 17.70 -17.08 -2.04
C GLU A 348 17.18 -16.63 -3.41
N ASP A 349 15.87 -16.78 -3.65
CA ASP A 349 15.24 -16.44 -4.91
C ASP A 349 15.29 -14.93 -5.19
N PHE A 350 15.68 -14.57 -6.41
CA PHE A 350 15.66 -13.19 -6.85
C PHE A 350 14.21 -12.66 -6.89
N MET A 351 13.99 -11.49 -6.27
CA MET A 351 12.66 -10.90 -6.11
C MET A 351 11.68 -11.85 -5.43
N ALA A 352 12.11 -12.44 -4.32
CA ALA A 352 11.27 -13.29 -3.49
C ALA A 352 10.18 -12.50 -2.74
N THR A 353 9.06 -13.18 -2.51
CA THR A 353 8.00 -12.71 -1.64
C THR A 353 8.26 -13.07 -0.18
N TYR A 354 7.55 -12.41 0.74
CA TYR A 354 7.56 -12.81 2.15
C TYR A 354 7.04 -14.25 2.30
N PRO A 355 7.68 -15.09 3.13
CA PRO A 355 7.16 -16.41 3.45
C PRO A 355 5.98 -16.31 4.43
N PHE A 356 5.24 -17.41 4.55
CA PHE A 356 4.24 -17.56 5.60
C PHE A 356 4.92 -17.83 6.95
N VAL A 357 4.59 -17.04 7.98
CA VAL A 357 5.22 -17.12 9.31
C VAL A 357 4.15 -17.19 10.39
N GLY A 358 4.11 -18.32 11.11
CA GLY A 358 3.10 -18.53 12.16
C GLY A 358 1.69 -18.64 11.57
N GLU A 359 0.71 -18.03 12.23
CA GLU A 359 -0.67 -17.92 11.74
C GLU A 359 -0.95 -16.50 11.23
N ALA A 360 -1.69 -16.37 10.13
CA ALA A 360 -2.09 -15.07 9.60
C ALA A 360 -2.90 -14.27 10.62
N GLN A 361 -2.69 -12.95 10.69
CA GLN A 361 -3.33 -12.10 11.70
C GLN A 361 -4.85 -12.00 11.51
N PHE A 362 -5.32 -12.07 10.26
CA PHE A 362 -6.72 -11.93 9.91
C PHE A 362 -7.18 -12.95 8.87
N MET A 363 -8.47 -13.24 8.91
CA MET A 363 -9.21 -13.82 7.80
C MET A 363 -10.06 -12.71 7.17
N LEU A 364 -9.79 -12.43 5.89
CA LEU A 364 -10.58 -11.53 5.06
C LEU A 364 -11.60 -12.36 4.28
N SER A 365 -12.88 -12.01 4.40
CA SER A 365 -13.96 -12.59 3.61
C SER A 365 -14.45 -11.59 2.58
N VAL A 366 -14.58 -12.03 1.33
CA VAL A 366 -15.18 -11.27 0.21
C VAL A 366 -16.47 -11.99 -0.17
N PHE A 367 -17.61 -11.33 0.04
CA PHE A 367 -18.92 -11.89 -0.23
C PHE A 367 -19.47 -11.40 -1.55
N SER A 368 -20.19 -12.29 -2.26
CA SER A 368 -21.04 -11.91 -3.38
C SER A 368 -22.49 -11.85 -2.93
N ASP A 369 -23.10 -10.67 -2.99
CA ASP A 369 -24.52 -10.50 -2.73
C ASP A 369 -25.39 -10.92 -3.94
N LEU A 370 -24.87 -11.75 -4.87
CA LEU A 370 -25.61 -12.31 -6.01
C LEU A 370 -26.56 -13.45 -5.63
N THR A 371 -27.17 -13.43 -4.44
CA THR A 371 -28.48 -14.06 -4.18
C THR A 371 -29.18 -13.40 -2.98
N ALA A 372 -29.72 -12.21 -3.16
CA ALA A 372 -30.90 -11.80 -2.41
C ALA A 372 -31.61 -10.68 -3.17
N THR A 373 -32.89 -10.90 -3.51
CA THR A 373 -33.87 -9.82 -3.50
C THR A 373 -33.60 -8.94 -2.29
N GLU A 374 -33.45 -7.63 -2.49
CA GLU A 374 -33.30 -6.63 -1.42
C GLU A 374 -34.14 -6.99 -0.19
N GLU A 375 -33.51 -7.64 0.77
CA GLU A 375 -33.81 -7.45 2.17
C GLU A 375 -32.49 -7.00 2.75
N GLU A 376 -32.24 -5.69 2.64
CA GLU A 376 -31.55 -4.95 3.68
C GLU A 376 -32.03 -5.59 5.00
N ILE A 377 -31.14 -6.24 5.76
CA ILE A 377 -31.49 -6.80 7.07
C ILE A 377 -31.67 -5.58 7.99
N VAL A 378 -32.75 -4.85 7.74
CA VAL A 378 -33.31 -3.84 8.59
C VAL A 378 -33.73 -4.60 9.84
N PRO A 379 -33.19 -4.23 11.01
CA PRO A 379 -33.63 -4.82 12.25
C PRO A 379 -35.16 -4.76 12.33
N GLU A 380 -35.82 -5.86 12.67
CA GLU A 380 -37.30 -5.87 12.74
C GLU A 380 -37.83 -4.93 13.84
N THR A 381 -36.96 -4.54 14.78
CA THR A 381 -37.33 -3.73 15.95
C THR A 381 -36.22 -2.75 16.34
N ILE A 382 -36.63 -1.58 16.85
CA ILE A 382 -35.71 -0.62 17.48
C ILE A 382 -35.20 -1.25 18.77
N THR A 383 -33.91 -1.52 18.84
CA THR A 383 -33.27 -2.19 19.98
C THR A 383 -32.11 -1.35 20.50
N LEU A 384 -31.99 -1.22 21.82
CA LEU A 384 -30.79 -0.67 22.47
C LEU A 384 -30.03 -1.86 23.07
N HIS A 385 -28.88 -2.19 22.47
CA HIS A 385 -28.06 -3.30 22.90
C HIS A 385 -27.24 -2.94 24.14
N ASN A 386 -26.86 -3.96 24.89
CA ASN A 386 -26.01 -3.78 26.06
C ASN A 386 -24.68 -3.12 25.67
N ALA A 387 -24.43 -1.93 26.20
CA ALA A 387 -23.14 -1.28 26.09
C ALA A 387 -21.99 -2.19 26.57
N TYR A 388 -20.91 -2.26 25.79
CA TYR A 388 -19.73 -3.07 26.08
C TYR A 388 -18.42 -2.30 25.82
N PRO A 389 -17.42 -2.39 26.71
CA PRO A 389 -17.47 -3.06 28.03
C PRO A 389 -18.44 -2.35 29.00
N ASN A 390 -18.94 -3.06 30.02
CA ASN A 390 -19.71 -2.51 31.14
C ASN A 390 -19.65 -3.48 32.35
N PRO A 391 -18.98 -3.14 33.47
CA PRO A 391 -18.31 -1.86 33.75
C PRO A 391 -17.17 -1.53 32.79
N PHE A 392 -16.83 -0.24 32.63
CA PHE A 392 -15.84 0.21 31.65
C PHE A 392 -14.85 1.25 32.18
N ASN A 393 -13.65 1.25 31.59
CA ASN A 393 -12.58 2.25 31.75
C ASN A 393 -11.60 2.13 30.55
N PRO A 394 -11.30 3.18 29.77
CA PRO A 394 -11.84 4.54 29.84
C PRO A 394 -13.16 4.74 29.08
N SER A 395 -13.53 3.87 28.14
CA SER A 395 -14.69 4.07 27.25
C SER A 395 -15.57 2.82 27.10
N THR A 396 -16.81 3.02 26.66
CA THR A 396 -17.77 1.95 26.32
C THR A 396 -18.41 2.23 24.96
N MET A 397 -18.77 1.17 24.22
CA MET A 397 -19.54 1.27 22.99
C MET A 397 -21.02 1.05 23.28
N ILE A 398 -21.87 1.97 22.82
CA ILE A 398 -23.32 1.89 22.92
C ILE A 398 -23.87 1.58 21.53
N SER A 399 -24.54 0.44 21.37
CA SER A 399 -25.04 -0.02 20.08
C SER A 399 -26.57 -0.03 20.05
N PHE A 400 -27.18 0.36 18.94
CA PHE A 400 -28.63 0.32 18.79
C PHE A 400 -29.06 0.11 17.34
N ASP A 401 -30.25 -0.43 17.18
CA ASP A 401 -30.85 -0.78 15.90
C ASP A 401 -31.92 0.23 15.52
N LEU A 402 -31.97 0.58 14.23
CA LEU A 402 -32.95 1.49 13.67
C LEU A 402 -33.70 0.82 12.51
N ILE A 403 -35.04 0.87 12.55
CA ILE A 403 -35.90 0.19 11.55
C ILE A 403 -36.22 1.05 10.33
N GLU A 404 -36.14 2.38 10.45
CA GLU A 404 -36.44 3.32 9.38
C GLU A 404 -35.72 4.65 9.64
N SER A 405 -35.63 5.51 8.62
CA SER A 405 -34.93 6.78 8.77
C SER A 405 -35.68 7.70 9.74
N ASP A 406 -35.09 7.99 10.90
CA ASP A 406 -35.73 8.84 11.93
C ASP A 406 -34.70 9.70 12.67
N LYS A 407 -35.19 10.72 13.39
CA LYS A 407 -34.41 11.54 14.30
C LYS A 407 -34.05 10.75 15.56
N VAL A 408 -32.77 10.49 15.71
CA VAL A 408 -32.20 9.77 16.84
C VAL A 408 -31.52 10.73 17.82
N SER A 409 -31.80 10.57 19.11
CA SER A 409 -31.08 11.23 20.20
C SER A 409 -30.59 10.23 21.24
N LEU A 410 -29.29 10.23 21.50
CA LEU A 410 -28.64 9.38 22.51
C LEU A 410 -27.98 10.28 23.55
N ASN A 411 -28.46 10.20 24.78
CA ASN A 411 -28.00 11.07 25.87
C ASN A 411 -27.62 10.24 27.09
N ILE A 412 -26.67 10.75 27.87
CA ILE A 412 -26.20 10.14 29.10
C ILE A 412 -26.65 11.00 30.28
N PHE A 413 -27.16 10.35 31.33
CA PHE A 413 -27.65 10.99 32.55
C PHE A 413 -26.95 10.40 33.78
N ASP A 414 -26.74 11.23 34.80
CA ASP A 414 -26.35 10.77 36.14
C ASP A 414 -27.59 10.29 36.95
N LEU A 415 -27.36 9.68 38.11
CA LEU A 415 -28.44 9.17 38.98
C LEU A 415 -29.41 10.26 39.49
N THR A 416 -29.04 11.54 39.41
CA THR A 416 -29.93 12.65 39.78
C THR A 416 -30.85 13.07 38.63
N GLY A 417 -30.70 12.46 37.45
CA GLY A 417 -31.44 12.81 36.24
C GLY A 417 -30.86 14.00 35.49
N ARG A 418 -29.66 14.47 35.84
CA ARG A 418 -28.98 15.53 35.10
C ARG A 418 -28.29 14.92 33.88
N GLN A 419 -28.51 15.52 32.71
CA GLN A 419 -27.83 15.14 31.48
C GLN A 419 -26.35 15.52 31.56
N VAL A 420 -25.46 14.55 31.40
CA VAL A 420 -24.00 14.73 31.45
C VAL A 420 -23.36 14.73 30.06
N ALA A 421 -24.01 14.12 29.06
CA ALA A 421 -23.56 14.15 27.67
C ALA A 421 -24.73 14.00 26.68
N SER A 422 -24.59 14.57 25.49
CA SER A 422 -25.39 14.24 24.30
C SER A 422 -24.43 13.67 23.27
N LEU A 423 -24.59 12.39 22.90
CA LEU A 423 -23.67 11.70 22.02
C LEU A 423 -24.08 11.84 20.55
N ILE A 424 -25.39 11.81 20.29
CA ILE A 424 -25.98 12.07 18.96
C ILE A 424 -27.33 12.80 19.09
N ASN A 425 -27.64 13.62 18.09
CA ASN A 425 -28.93 14.29 17.91
C ASN A 425 -29.14 14.68 16.43
N LYS A 426 -29.42 13.68 15.58
CA LYS A 426 -29.54 13.87 14.12
C LYS A 426 -30.50 12.83 13.50
N VAL A 427 -30.89 13.05 12.26
CA VAL A 427 -31.56 12.02 11.45
C VAL A 427 -30.54 10.95 11.07
N MET A 428 -30.91 9.68 11.23
CA MET A 428 -30.08 8.52 10.90
C MET A 428 -30.88 7.57 10.01
N ILE A 429 -30.19 6.87 9.11
CA ILE A 429 -30.78 5.87 8.20
C ILE A 429 -30.96 4.52 8.93
N PRO A 430 -31.88 3.64 8.48
CA PRO A 430 -32.07 2.31 9.06
C PRO A 430 -30.76 1.50 9.11
N GLY A 431 -30.68 0.58 10.07
CA GLY A 431 -29.51 -0.26 10.31
C GLY A 431 -29.02 -0.24 11.75
N THR A 432 -27.92 -0.96 12.00
CA THR A 432 -27.27 -1.04 13.31
C THR A 432 -26.23 0.07 13.47
N HIS A 433 -26.29 0.82 14.56
CA HIS A 433 -25.42 1.96 14.85
C HIS A 433 -24.63 1.73 16.13
N GLN A 434 -23.37 2.20 16.17
CA GLN A 434 -22.52 2.12 17.37
C GLN A 434 -21.90 3.47 17.69
N ILE A 435 -22.05 3.92 18.94
CA ILE A 435 -21.57 5.21 19.42
C ILE A 435 -20.66 5.00 20.64
N SER A 436 -19.42 5.47 20.54
CA SER A 436 -18.46 5.42 21.65
C SER A 436 -18.75 6.52 22.67
N TRP A 437 -18.71 6.18 23.95
CA TRP A 437 -18.72 7.14 25.04
C TRP A 437 -17.44 7.07 25.87
N ASN A 438 -16.69 8.17 25.89
CA ASN A 438 -15.60 8.43 26.85
C ASN A 438 -16.09 9.50 27.86
N PRO A 439 -16.18 9.19 29.16
CA PRO A 439 -16.76 10.08 30.17
C PRO A 439 -15.89 11.31 30.50
N GLY A 440 -14.62 11.34 30.11
CA GLY A 440 -13.70 12.45 30.41
C GLY A 440 -13.55 12.68 31.93
N GLN A 441 -13.97 13.86 32.41
CA GLN A 441 -13.79 14.31 33.81
C GLN A 441 -15.04 14.10 34.69
N VAL A 442 -15.80 13.02 34.48
CA VAL A 442 -16.89 12.64 35.39
C VAL A 442 -16.44 11.62 36.44
N SER A 443 -17.12 11.58 37.58
CA SER A 443 -16.80 10.63 38.67
C SER A 443 -17.11 9.19 38.28
N SER A 444 -16.40 8.22 38.86
CA SER A 444 -16.81 6.81 38.79
C SER A 444 -18.23 6.66 39.37
N GLY A 445 -19.03 5.80 38.77
CA GLY A 445 -20.41 5.61 39.19
C GLY A 445 -21.31 5.03 38.11
N VAL A 446 -22.59 5.00 38.42
CA VAL A 446 -23.64 4.50 37.53
C VAL A 446 -24.23 5.65 36.73
N TYR A 447 -24.39 5.42 35.43
CA TYR A 447 -25.01 6.34 34.48
C TYR A 447 -26.15 5.65 33.74
N LEU A 448 -27.08 6.44 33.22
CA LEU A 448 -28.19 5.98 32.39
C LEU A 448 -28.01 6.50 30.97
N VAL A 449 -27.95 5.56 30.03
CA VAL A 449 -28.07 5.81 28.59
C VAL A 449 -29.55 5.91 28.26
N LYS A 450 -29.94 6.94 27.52
CA LYS A 450 -31.29 7.09 26.97
C LYS A 450 -31.21 7.31 25.46
N LEU A 451 -31.76 6.36 24.72
CA LEU A 451 -31.99 6.44 23.29
C LEU A 451 -33.44 6.90 23.05
N ILE A 452 -33.62 7.87 22.17
CA ILE A 452 -34.92 8.35 21.69
C ILE A 452 -34.90 8.27 20.17
N VAL A 453 -35.86 7.55 19.61
CA VAL A 453 -36.11 7.43 18.17
C VAL A 453 -37.58 7.74 17.94
N GLY A 454 -37.89 8.87 17.31
CA GLY A 454 -39.27 9.33 17.16
C GLY A 454 -40.00 9.41 18.51
N ASN A 455 -41.00 8.54 18.70
CA ASN A 455 -41.78 8.41 19.95
C ASN A 455 -41.29 7.30 20.89
N THR A 456 -40.33 6.47 20.47
CA THR A 456 -39.80 5.35 21.25
C THR A 456 -38.64 5.82 22.13
N SER A 457 -38.64 5.42 23.41
CA SER A 457 -37.54 5.69 24.32
C SER A 457 -37.04 4.42 25.00
N LEU A 458 -35.77 4.10 24.79
CA LEU A 458 -35.08 2.95 25.40
C LEU A 458 -34.00 3.45 26.36
N ASN A 459 -33.80 2.73 27.46
CA ASN A 459 -32.84 3.12 28.49
C ASN A 459 -32.00 1.93 28.92
N GLN A 460 -30.71 2.18 29.20
CA GLN A 460 -29.80 1.18 29.73
C GLN A 460 -28.91 1.76 30.82
N LYS A 461 -28.61 0.96 31.84
CA LYS A 461 -27.66 1.29 32.91
C LYS A 461 -26.23 0.90 32.51
N ILE A 462 -25.28 1.81 32.72
CA ILE A 462 -23.84 1.57 32.52
C ILE A 462 -23.04 2.03 33.74
N THR A 463 -21.88 1.41 33.98
CA THR A 463 -21.03 1.64 35.16
C THR A 463 -19.64 2.05 34.72
N TYR A 464 -19.25 3.27 35.04
CA TYR A 464 -17.90 3.78 34.81
C TYR A 464 -17.04 3.59 36.05
N VAL A 465 -15.84 3.04 35.89
CA VAL A 465 -14.85 2.85 36.94
C VAL A 465 -13.60 3.64 36.57
N LYS A 466 -13.05 4.43 37.49
CA LYS A 466 -11.84 5.21 37.25
C LYS A 466 -10.63 4.48 37.77
#